data_AF-A0A6B3MM00-F1
#
_entry.id   AF-A0A6B3MM00-F1
#
_cell.length_a   1.000
_cell.length_b   1.000
_cell.length_c   1.000
_cell.angle_alpha   90.00
_cell.angle_beta   90.00
_cell.angle_gamma   90.00
#
_symmetry.space_group_name_H-M   'P 1'
#
loop_
_entity.id
_entity.type
_entity.pdbx_description
1 polymer ?
#
loop_
_entity_poly.entity_id
_entity_poly.type
_entity_poly.pdbx_seq_one_letter_code
_entity_poly.pdbx_strand_id
1 'polypeptide(L)'
;MIMVLKTITLVSSTLVYSLLFLGCLGLPVQAQSNTFSNCVLGNDLSGRDLSFGNFSNCNWRSINLRGANLSGAYLNSILLNPKLQSYQRRATEEVSSDLTNANLQGADLTLANLQRAILTNANLVAARLFDADLTSATLENAKLDKVFAPVVLLYEANLKGATLSLGDLTGASLASSDLSNSYLYRTKLSYADLQNANLSGANLTEANLTEANLTGANLTGANLTGANLCNATMPDGTVSQQGCL
;
A
#
# COMPACT_ATOMS: atom_id res chain seq x y z
N MET A 1 -39.26 24.86 -23.30
CA MET A 1 -38.49 24.75 -24.56
C MET A 1 -37.43 23.68 -24.33
N ILE A 2 -37.64 22.52 -24.95
CA ILE A 2 -36.84 21.31 -24.84
C ILE A 2 -35.54 21.49 -25.64
N MET A 3 -34.37 21.21 -25.08
CA MET A 3 -33.11 21.06 -25.84
C MET A 3 -32.29 19.87 -25.34
N VAL A 4 -32.65 18.71 -25.88
CA VAL A 4 -31.83 17.61 -26.38
C VAL A 4 -30.48 17.33 -25.67
N LEU A 5 -30.47 16.28 -24.85
CA LEU A 5 -29.30 15.43 -24.61
C LEU A 5 -28.76 14.91 -25.97
N LYS A 6 -27.51 15.18 -26.29
CA LYS A 6 -26.75 14.38 -27.27
C LYS A 6 -25.80 13.46 -26.52
N THR A 7 -26.17 12.20 -26.51
CA THR A 7 -25.31 11.03 -26.35
C THR A 7 -24.05 11.17 -27.21
N ILE A 8 -22.87 11.19 -26.58
CA ILE A 8 -21.60 11.00 -27.28
C ILE A 8 -21.30 9.50 -27.25
N THR A 9 -21.52 8.87 -28.40
CA THR A 9 -21.14 7.50 -28.69
C THR A 9 -19.62 7.38 -28.74
N LEU A 10 -19.06 6.46 -27.94
CA LEU A 10 -17.66 6.05 -28.02
C LEU A 10 -17.34 5.51 -29.42
N VAL A 11 -16.30 6.04 -30.06
CA VAL A 11 -15.68 5.41 -31.23
C VAL A 11 -14.15 5.37 -31.06
N SER A 12 -13.66 4.14 -31.02
CA SER A 12 -12.31 3.60 -31.28
C SER A 12 -11.05 4.39 -30.87
N SER A 13 -10.23 3.69 -30.09
CA SER A 13 -8.77 3.76 -29.98
C SER A 13 -8.07 4.48 -31.16
N THR A 14 -7.62 5.73 -30.94
CA THR A 14 -6.39 6.37 -31.47
C THR A 14 -6.40 7.91 -31.38
N LEU A 15 -7.50 8.58 -30.99
CA LEU A 15 -7.57 10.05 -30.92
C LEU A 15 -7.93 10.61 -29.51
N VAL A 16 -7.15 10.29 -28.48
CA VAL A 16 -7.20 11.01 -27.17
C VAL A 16 -5.80 11.46 -26.74
N TYR A 17 -5.03 12.03 -27.66
CA TYR A 17 -3.72 12.63 -27.35
C TYR A 17 -3.71 14.17 -27.34
N SER A 18 -4.85 14.84 -27.53
CA SER A 18 -4.88 16.29 -27.76
C SER A 18 -5.79 17.12 -26.85
N LEU A 19 -6.24 16.60 -25.70
CA LEU A 19 -7.00 17.39 -24.72
C LEU A 19 -6.45 17.34 -23.28
N LEU A 20 -5.23 16.84 -23.07
CA LEU A 20 -4.60 16.75 -21.74
C LEU A 20 -3.89 18.03 -21.26
N PHE A 21 -4.13 19.19 -21.87
CA PHE A 21 -3.44 20.45 -21.50
C PHE A 21 -4.32 21.60 -21.02
N LEU A 22 -5.62 21.40 -20.79
CA LEU A 22 -6.43 22.39 -20.06
C LEU A 22 -6.77 21.87 -18.67
N GLY A 23 -6.43 22.70 -17.68
CA GLY A 23 -6.39 22.35 -16.27
C GLY A 23 -7.59 21.59 -15.74
N CYS A 24 -7.31 20.72 -14.77
CA CYS A 24 -8.23 20.31 -13.71
C CYS A 24 -8.68 21.53 -12.87
N LEU A 25 -9.32 22.51 -13.50
CA LEU A 25 -10.02 23.62 -12.87
C LEU A 25 -11.50 23.23 -12.76
N GLY A 26 -11.87 22.78 -11.56
CA GLY A 26 -13.19 23.10 -10.99
C GLY A 26 -14.44 22.50 -11.65
N LEU A 27 -14.37 21.32 -12.27
CA LEU A 27 -15.60 20.57 -12.56
C LEU A 27 -15.84 19.50 -11.48
N PRO A 28 -17.06 19.35 -10.96
CA PRO A 28 -17.40 18.24 -10.09
C PRO A 28 -17.29 16.96 -10.91
N VAL A 29 -16.26 16.18 -10.67
CA VAL A 29 -16.10 14.84 -11.26
C VAL A 29 -17.10 13.94 -10.54
N GLN A 30 -18.37 13.98 -10.95
CA GLN A 30 -19.30 12.92 -10.60
C GLN A 30 -18.81 11.64 -11.28
N ALA A 31 -18.38 10.70 -10.45
CA ALA A 31 -17.90 9.38 -10.80
C ALA A 31 -18.96 8.60 -11.60
N GLN A 32 -18.89 8.70 -12.92
CA GLN A 32 -19.43 7.70 -13.83
C GLN A 32 -18.33 7.34 -14.83
N SER A 33 -17.70 6.18 -14.59
CA SER A 33 -16.83 5.43 -15.50
C SER A 33 -15.74 6.21 -16.24
N ASN A 34 -14.92 7.01 -15.54
CA ASN A 34 -13.70 7.52 -16.14
C ASN A 34 -12.59 6.47 -15.99
N THR A 35 -12.40 5.66 -17.03
CA THR A 35 -11.29 4.73 -17.18
C THR A 35 -10.08 5.51 -17.70
N PHE A 36 -9.15 5.82 -16.81
CA PHE A 36 -7.83 6.34 -17.16
C PHE A 36 -6.84 5.18 -17.10
N SER A 37 -7.02 4.14 -17.92
CA SER A 37 -5.99 3.09 -18.01
C SER A 37 -4.85 3.57 -18.90
N ASN A 38 -3.61 3.21 -18.57
CA ASN A 38 -2.40 3.63 -19.31
C ASN A 38 -2.17 5.15 -19.38
N CYS A 39 -2.61 5.91 -18.38
CA CYS A 39 -2.45 7.37 -18.36
C CYS A 39 -1.16 7.81 -17.64
N VAL A 40 -0.58 8.91 -18.13
CA VAL A 40 0.39 9.73 -17.39
C VAL A 40 -0.37 10.98 -16.96
N LEU A 41 -0.84 11.00 -15.71
CA LEU A 41 -1.46 12.19 -15.15
C LEU A 41 -0.35 13.17 -14.73
N GLY A 42 -0.69 14.45 -14.60
CA GLY A 42 0.26 15.49 -14.18
C GLY A 42 0.95 15.16 -12.84
N ASN A 43 2.01 15.90 -12.51
CA ASN A 43 2.86 15.57 -11.35
C ASN A 43 2.21 15.88 -9.99
N ASP A 44 1.06 16.56 -9.95
CA ASP A 44 0.39 16.97 -8.72
C ASP A 44 -1.13 16.79 -8.79
N LEU A 45 -1.63 15.88 -7.97
CA LEU A 45 -3.03 15.57 -7.72
C LEU A 45 -3.36 15.67 -6.22
N SER A 46 -2.59 16.45 -5.46
CA SER A 46 -2.82 16.63 -4.03
C SER A 46 -4.22 17.18 -3.73
N GLY A 47 -4.84 16.65 -2.67
CA GLY A 47 -6.19 17.01 -2.22
C GLY A 47 -7.33 16.72 -3.21
N ARG A 48 -7.05 16.07 -4.35
CA ARG A 48 -8.07 15.78 -5.36
C ARG A 48 -8.95 14.60 -4.94
N ASP A 49 -10.21 14.65 -5.32
CA ASP A 49 -11.13 13.51 -5.22
C ASP A 49 -11.04 12.65 -6.49
N LEU A 50 -10.50 11.46 -6.31
CA LEU A 50 -10.26 10.42 -7.31
C LEU A 50 -10.98 9.12 -6.91
N SER A 51 -11.92 9.21 -5.95
CA SER A 51 -12.63 8.05 -5.42
C SER A 51 -13.38 7.30 -6.51
N PHE A 52 -13.40 5.96 -6.39
CA PHE A 52 -14.02 5.05 -7.35
C PHE A 52 -13.52 5.17 -8.81
N GLY A 53 -12.47 5.96 -9.06
CA GLY A 53 -11.86 6.07 -10.39
C GLY A 53 -11.11 4.79 -10.77
N ASN A 54 -11.03 4.53 -12.07
CA ASN A 54 -10.22 3.44 -12.60
C ASN A 54 -8.93 4.01 -13.21
N PHE A 55 -7.80 3.73 -12.56
CA PHE A 55 -6.46 4.14 -12.95
C PHE A 55 -5.52 2.93 -13.11
N SER A 56 -6.09 1.77 -13.38
CA SER A 56 -5.35 0.53 -13.57
C SER A 56 -4.25 0.71 -14.63
N ASN A 57 -3.05 0.21 -14.35
CA ASN A 57 -1.88 0.32 -15.23
C ASN A 57 -1.44 1.78 -15.52
N CYS A 58 -1.84 2.75 -14.70
CA CYS A 58 -1.31 4.11 -14.80
C CYS A 58 0.17 4.19 -14.41
N ASN A 59 0.84 5.17 -15.00
CA ASN A 59 2.19 5.53 -14.62
C ASN A 59 2.14 6.83 -13.81
N TRP A 60 2.19 6.68 -12.49
CA TRP A 60 2.12 7.74 -11.49
C TRP A 60 3.45 7.87 -10.74
N ARG A 61 4.56 7.60 -11.43
CA ARG A 61 5.89 7.69 -10.82
C ARG A 61 6.14 9.11 -10.34
N SER A 62 6.59 9.24 -9.09
CA SER A 62 6.90 10.51 -8.45
C SER A 62 5.71 11.48 -8.39
N ILE A 63 4.48 10.96 -8.34
CA ILE A 63 3.28 11.81 -8.25
C ILE A 63 3.09 12.35 -6.83
N ASN A 64 2.61 13.59 -6.73
CA ASN A 64 2.08 14.12 -5.47
C ASN A 64 0.58 13.80 -5.35
N LEU A 65 0.23 12.93 -4.40
CA LEU A 65 -1.14 12.53 -4.02
C LEU A 65 -1.42 12.86 -2.55
N ARG A 66 -0.70 13.82 -1.96
CA ARG A 66 -0.88 14.20 -0.55
C ARG A 66 -2.34 14.57 -0.28
N GLY A 67 -2.95 13.90 0.69
CA GLY A 67 -4.34 14.12 1.06
C GLY A 67 -5.37 13.83 -0.04
N ALA A 68 -4.97 13.20 -1.16
CA ALA A 68 -5.91 12.83 -2.20
C ALA A 68 -6.89 11.76 -1.70
N ASN A 69 -8.14 11.83 -2.17
CA ASN A 69 -9.14 10.81 -1.89
C ASN A 69 -9.15 9.78 -3.02
N LEU A 70 -8.66 8.58 -2.75
CA LEU A 70 -8.59 7.42 -3.65
C LEU A 70 -9.47 6.28 -3.12
N SER A 71 -10.46 6.58 -2.27
CA SER A 71 -11.30 5.55 -1.65
C SER A 71 -12.02 4.73 -2.71
N GLY A 72 -11.91 3.41 -2.63
CA GLY A 72 -12.51 2.48 -3.59
C GLY A 72 -11.99 2.60 -5.02
N ALA A 73 -10.88 3.34 -5.26
CA ALA A 73 -10.30 3.44 -6.58
C ALA A 73 -9.67 2.12 -7.03
N TYR A 74 -9.68 1.87 -8.34
CA TYR A 74 -8.98 0.76 -8.96
C TYR A 74 -7.60 1.22 -9.43
N LEU A 75 -6.57 0.76 -8.74
CA LEU A 75 -5.16 1.14 -8.90
C LEU A 75 -4.31 -0.10 -9.19
N ASN A 76 -4.90 -1.16 -9.73
CA ASN A 76 -4.16 -2.40 -9.97
C ASN A 76 -3.00 -2.15 -10.94
N SER A 77 -1.86 -2.77 -10.63
CA SER A 77 -0.64 -2.66 -11.45
C SER A 77 -0.16 -1.22 -11.69
N ILE A 78 -0.53 -0.28 -10.80
CA ILE A 78 -0.09 1.11 -10.91
C ILE A 78 1.39 1.25 -10.58
N LEU A 79 2.08 2.16 -11.26
CA LEU A 79 3.51 2.40 -11.07
C LEU A 79 3.69 3.72 -10.32
N LEU A 80 4.02 3.65 -9.03
CA LEU A 80 4.27 4.77 -8.12
C LEU A 80 5.74 4.87 -7.71
N ASN A 81 6.58 3.91 -8.06
CA ASN A 81 8.00 3.94 -7.75
C ASN A 81 8.73 5.16 -8.36
N PRO A 82 9.83 5.65 -7.75
CA PRO A 82 10.66 6.67 -8.37
C PRO A 82 11.18 6.23 -9.74
N LYS A 83 11.44 7.20 -10.63
CA LYS A 83 12.16 6.91 -11.88
C LYS A 83 13.58 6.48 -11.56
N LEU A 84 13.95 5.24 -11.88
CA LEU A 84 15.34 4.79 -11.90
C LEU A 84 16.12 5.68 -12.88
N GLN A 85 16.89 6.64 -12.37
CA GLN A 85 17.84 7.37 -13.21
C GLN A 85 19.09 6.51 -13.39
N SER A 86 19.45 6.24 -14.64
CA SER A 86 20.66 5.50 -15.00
C SER A 86 21.91 6.14 -14.38
N TYR A 87 22.48 5.48 -13.37
CA TYR A 87 23.88 5.42 -12.90
C TYR A 87 24.82 6.64 -12.90
N GLN A 88 24.38 7.86 -13.21
CA GLN A 88 25.30 8.98 -13.48
C GLN A 88 25.03 10.30 -12.78
N ARG A 89 24.05 10.40 -11.87
CA ARG A 89 23.95 11.58 -11.01
C ARG A 89 23.90 11.21 -9.54
N ARG A 90 24.76 11.89 -8.78
CA ARG A 90 24.80 11.94 -7.32
C ARG A 90 23.38 11.94 -6.76
N ALA A 91 23.20 11.31 -5.61
CA ALA A 91 22.00 11.23 -4.78
C ALA A 91 21.27 12.58 -4.53
N THR A 92 20.76 13.21 -5.58
CA THR A 92 19.81 14.31 -5.52
C THR A 92 18.44 13.67 -5.62
N GLU A 93 17.91 13.34 -4.44
CA GLU A 93 16.48 13.17 -4.14
C GLU A 93 15.67 12.56 -5.29
N GLU A 94 15.74 11.23 -5.44
CA GLU A 94 14.69 10.53 -6.16
C GLU A 94 13.37 10.81 -5.43
N VAL A 95 12.55 11.69 -6.02
CA VAL A 95 11.25 12.06 -5.48
C VAL A 95 10.35 10.83 -5.59
N SER A 96 10.11 10.19 -4.46
CA SER A 96 9.10 9.15 -4.33
C SER A 96 7.71 9.72 -4.51
N SER A 97 6.76 8.89 -4.93
CA SER A 97 5.36 9.29 -4.91
C SER A 97 4.93 9.55 -3.48
N ASP A 98 4.30 10.71 -3.26
CA ASP A 98 3.88 11.18 -1.96
C ASP A 98 2.38 11.00 -1.79
N LEU A 99 1.99 10.01 -0.99
CA LEU A 99 0.63 9.68 -0.60
C LEU A 99 0.39 10.01 0.88
N THR A 100 1.16 10.94 1.46
CA THR A 100 0.99 11.35 2.86
C THR A 100 -0.45 11.79 3.11
N ASN A 101 -1.08 11.25 4.15
CA ASN A 101 -2.49 11.48 4.50
C ASN A 101 -3.52 11.11 3.41
N ALA A 102 -3.13 10.38 2.35
CA ALA A 102 -4.07 9.98 1.30
C ALA A 102 -5.11 8.99 1.84
N ASN A 103 -6.34 9.06 1.33
CA ASN A 103 -7.40 8.12 1.65
C ASN A 103 -7.49 7.03 0.59
N LEU A 104 -6.94 5.86 0.87
CA LEU A 104 -6.93 4.65 0.02
C LEU A 104 -7.89 3.58 0.57
N GLN A 105 -8.86 3.96 1.40
CA GLN A 105 -9.78 3.01 2.01
C GLN A 105 -10.48 2.16 0.95
N GLY A 106 -10.39 0.83 1.07
CA GLY A 106 -10.99 -0.10 0.13
C GLY A 106 -10.45 -0.04 -1.31
N ALA A 107 -9.36 0.70 -1.56
CA ALA A 107 -8.76 0.79 -2.87
C ALA A 107 -8.17 -0.57 -3.31
N ASP A 108 -8.18 -0.83 -4.61
CA ASP A 108 -7.54 -2.00 -5.20
C ASP A 108 -6.15 -1.65 -5.70
N LEU A 109 -5.13 -2.00 -4.93
CA LEU A 109 -3.70 -1.83 -5.24
C LEU A 109 -3.05 -3.18 -5.58
N THR A 110 -3.84 -4.17 -6.01
CA THR A 110 -3.31 -5.48 -6.41
C THR A 110 -2.21 -5.32 -7.46
N LEU A 111 -1.05 -5.94 -7.26
CA LEU A 111 0.13 -5.85 -8.13
C LEU A 111 0.69 -4.42 -8.30
N ALA A 112 0.31 -3.46 -7.45
CA ALA A 112 0.83 -2.10 -7.52
C ALA A 112 2.32 -2.06 -7.15
N ASN A 113 3.09 -1.25 -7.88
CA ASN A 113 4.47 -0.95 -7.53
C ASN A 113 4.52 0.38 -6.77
N LEU A 114 4.64 0.28 -5.46
CA LEU A 114 4.68 1.34 -4.45
C LEU A 114 6.07 1.43 -3.80
N GLN A 115 7.11 0.88 -4.44
CA GLN A 115 8.47 0.92 -3.89
C GLN A 115 8.86 2.35 -3.50
N ARG A 116 9.39 2.51 -2.29
CA ARG A 116 9.85 3.78 -1.72
C ARG A 116 8.76 4.86 -1.61
N ALA A 117 7.48 4.54 -1.84
CA ALA A 117 6.39 5.50 -1.72
C ALA A 117 6.25 6.02 -0.27
N ILE A 118 5.80 7.27 -0.14
CA ILE A 118 5.56 7.90 1.17
C ILE A 118 4.07 7.80 1.47
N LEU A 119 3.69 6.96 2.42
CA LEU A 119 2.32 6.66 2.85
C LEU A 119 2.11 7.03 4.32
N THR A 120 2.91 7.94 4.87
CA THR A 120 2.79 8.39 6.26
C THR A 120 1.36 8.87 6.55
N ASN A 121 0.76 8.33 7.62
CA ASN A 121 -0.64 8.56 8.02
C ASN A 121 -1.71 8.23 6.95
N ALA A 122 -1.36 7.54 5.86
CA ALA A 122 -2.34 7.18 4.84
C ALA A 122 -3.37 6.19 5.38
N ASN A 123 -4.60 6.28 4.87
CA ASN A 123 -5.69 5.37 5.24
C ASN A 123 -5.85 4.27 4.19
N LEU A 124 -5.34 3.07 4.46
CA LEU A 124 -5.47 1.87 3.63
C LEU A 124 -6.43 0.83 4.24
N VAL A 125 -7.34 1.25 5.13
CA VAL A 125 -8.28 0.32 5.77
C VAL A 125 -9.05 -0.46 4.71
N ALA A 126 -9.06 -1.79 4.84
CA ALA A 126 -9.68 -2.71 3.89
C ALA A 126 -9.20 -2.61 2.42
N ALA A 127 -8.05 -1.99 2.16
CA ALA A 127 -7.46 -1.99 0.83
C ALA A 127 -7.00 -3.40 0.42
N ARG A 128 -6.89 -3.63 -0.89
CA ARG A 128 -6.32 -4.87 -1.46
C ARG A 128 -4.91 -4.59 -1.95
N LEU A 129 -3.93 -5.28 -1.39
CA LEU A 129 -2.49 -5.19 -1.67
C LEU A 129 -1.91 -6.55 -2.05
N PHE A 130 -2.74 -7.47 -2.56
CA PHE A 130 -2.28 -8.77 -3.00
C PHE A 130 -1.12 -8.60 -4.01
N ASP A 131 0.02 -9.19 -3.67
CA ASP A 131 1.25 -9.15 -4.50
C ASP A 131 1.69 -7.73 -4.89
N ALA A 132 1.36 -6.73 -4.05
CA ALA A 132 1.85 -5.36 -4.23
C ALA A 132 3.27 -5.23 -3.68
N ASP A 133 4.05 -4.34 -4.28
CA ASP A 133 5.44 -4.09 -3.88
C ASP A 133 5.57 -2.74 -3.16
N LEU A 134 5.74 -2.79 -1.84
CA LEU A 134 5.97 -1.66 -0.94
C LEU A 134 7.39 -1.68 -0.37
N THR A 135 8.34 -2.30 -1.06
CA THR A 135 9.75 -2.37 -0.62
C THR A 135 10.29 -0.97 -0.33
N SER A 136 10.88 -0.80 0.85
CA SER A 136 11.41 0.46 1.37
C SER A 136 10.40 1.63 1.43
N ALA A 137 9.09 1.36 1.38
CA ALA A 137 8.07 2.39 1.53
C ALA A 137 7.97 2.89 2.98
N THR A 138 7.54 4.14 3.16
CA THR A 138 7.29 4.73 4.49
C THR A 138 5.80 4.71 4.79
N LEU A 139 5.37 3.84 5.70
CA LEU A 139 3.99 3.67 6.18
C LEU A 139 3.84 4.07 7.66
N GLU A 140 4.69 4.97 8.17
CA GLU A 140 4.63 5.40 9.57
C GLU A 140 3.22 5.91 9.92
N ASN A 141 2.64 5.35 10.98
CA ASN A 141 1.27 5.63 11.46
C ASN A 141 0.15 5.43 10.40
N ALA A 142 0.43 4.72 9.30
CA ALA A 142 -0.60 4.39 8.32
C ALA A 142 -1.63 3.42 8.91
N LYS A 143 -2.87 3.50 8.42
CA LYS A 143 -3.97 2.64 8.85
C LYS A 143 -4.20 1.54 7.82
N LEU A 144 -3.84 0.31 8.14
CA LEU A 144 -4.02 -0.89 7.32
C LEU A 144 -4.94 -1.92 8.01
N ASP A 145 -5.80 -1.51 8.94
CA ASP A 145 -6.73 -2.43 9.58
C ASP A 145 -7.61 -3.12 8.51
N LYS A 146 -7.78 -4.44 8.66
CA LYS A 146 -8.55 -5.30 7.74
C LYS A 146 -8.04 -5.32 6.29
N VAL A 147 -6.79 -4.92 6.05
CA VAL A 147 -6.17 -5.00 4.72
C VAL A 147 -6.12 -6.44 4.23
N PHE A 148 -6.27 -6.64 2.92
CA PHE A 148 -6.01 -7.92 2.26
C PHE A 148 -4.69 -7.81 1.49
N ALA A 149 -3.61 -8.30 2.08
CA ALA A 149 -2.25 -8.19 1.56
C ALA A 149 -1.47 -9.53 1.61
N PRO A 150 -2.04 -10.67 1.14
CA PRO A 150 -1.25 -11.88 1.02
C PRO A 150 -0.08 -11.66 0.06
N VAL A 151 1.06 -12.27 0.38
CA VAL A 151 2.31 -12.21 -0.41
C VAL A 151 2.79 -10.80 -0.78
N VAL A 152 2.36 -9.78 -0.02
CA VAL A 152 2.84 -8.40 -0.21
C VAL A 152 4.33 -8.29 0.10
N LEU A 153 5.05 -7.45 -0.66
CA LEU A 153 6.46 -7.16 -0.41
C LEU A 153 6.59 -5.88 0.41
N LEU A 154 7.14 -6.00 1.61
CA LEU A 154 7.36 -4.93 2.59
C LEU A 154 8.81 -4.97 3.13
N TYR A 155 9.74 -5.55 2.36
CA TYR A 155 11.16 -5.59 2.71
C TYR A 155 11.68 -4.17 3.00
N GLU A 156 12.37 -3.98 4.14
CA GLU A 156 12.88 -2.67 4.59
C GLU A 156 11.82 -1.54 4.71
N ALA A 157 10.52 -1.86 4.70
CA ALA A 157 9.48 -0.85 4.86
C ALA A 157 9.44 -0.32 6.31
N ASN A 158 9.10 0.96 6.47
CA ASN A 158 8.86 1.56 7.78
C ASN A 158 7.35 1.56 8.09
N LEU A 159 6.89 0.66 8.94
CA LEU A 159 5.51 0.55 9.46
C LEU A 159 5.41 0.95 10.94
N LYS A 160 6.33 1.77 11.45
CA LYS A 160 6.32 2.19 12.85
C LYS A 160 4.98 2.84 13.22
N GLY A 161 4.38 2.38 14.30
CA GLY A 161 3.08 2.88 14.79
C GLY A 161 1.88 2.59 13.88
N ALA A 162 2.05 1.86 12.77
CA ALA A 162 0.95 1.53 11.86
C ALA A 162 -0.06 0.58 12.51
N THR A 163 -1.32 0.66 12.08
CA THR A 163 -2.37 -0.28 12.48
C THR A 163 -2.60 -1.32 11.38
N LEU A 164 -2.61 -2.59 11.72
CA LEU A 164 -2.79 -3.72 10.80
C LEU A 164 -3.79 -4.75 11.35
N SER A 165 -4.62 -4.34 12.32
CA SER A 165 -5.46 -5.24 13.08
C SER A 165 -6.46 -5.92 12.16
N LEU A 166 -6.67 -7.24 12.35
CA LEU A 166 -7.53 -8.07 11.51
C LEU A 166 -7.11 -8.14 10.02
N GLY A 167 -5.90 -7.66 9.67
CA GLY A 167 -5.36 -7.75 8.32
C GLY A 167 -4.91 -9.16 7.94
N ASP A 168 -4.86 -9.43 6.64
CA ASP A 168 -4.32 -10.66 6.06
C ASP A 168 -2.98 -10.37 5.39
N LEU A 169 -1.88 -10.74 6.04
CA LEU A 169 -0.50 -10.64 5.55
C LEU A 169 0.13 -12.04 5.41
N THR A 170 -0.70 -13.05 5.08
CA THR A 170 -0.22 -14.42 4.89
C THR A 170 0.86 -14.46 3.81
N GLY A 171 2.03 -15.02 4.14
CA GLY A 171 3.18 -15.11 3.24
C GLY A 171 3.84 -13.77 2.89
N ALA A 172 3.55 -12.68 3.61
CA ALA A 172 4.16 -11.38 3.34
C ALA A 172 5.68 -11.40 3.58
N SER A 173 6.43 -10.65 2.76
CA SER A 173 7.86 -10.42 2.98
C SER A 173 8.04 -9.14 3.78
N LEU A 174 8.40 -9.26 5.06
CA LEU A 174 8.57 -8.17 6.03
C LEU A 174 10.01 -8.14 6.59
N ALA A 175 10.95 -8.83 5.95
CA ALA A 175 12.33 -8.87 6.42
C ALA A 175 12.94 -7.45 6.49
N SER A 176 13.67 -7.19 7.56
CA SER A 176 14.29 -5.89 7.87
C SER A 176 13.31 -4.71 7.99
N SER A 177 12.00 -4.94 8.06
CA SER A 177 11.02 -3.87 8.24
C SER A 177 10.99 -3.33 9.68
N ASP A 178 10.60 -2.06 9.84
CA ASP A 178 10.33 -1.47 11.16
C ASP A 178 8.84 -1.50 11.47
N LEU A 179 8.42 -2.42 12.33
CA LEU A 179 7.06 -2.57 12.85
C LEU A 179 6.98 -2.12 14.33
N SER A 180 7.94 -1.33 14.81
CA SER A 180 7.96 -0.95 16.22
C SER A 180 6.70 -0.17 16.61
N ASN A 181 6.15 -0.48 17.78
CA ASN A 181 4.90 0.08 18.30
C ASN A 181 3.68 -0.07 17.37
N SER A 182 3.70 -1.00 16.42
CA SER A 182 2.57 -1.27 15.54
C SER A 182 1.47 -2.08 16.24
N TYR A 183 0.25 -2.03 15.69
CA TYR A 183 -0.92 -2.75 16.19
C TYR A 183 -1.30 -3.88 15.23
N LEU A 184 -0.94 -5.11 15.58
CA LEU A 184 -1.12 -6.33 14.80
C LEU A 184 -2.16 -7.28 15.46
N TYR A 185 -3.18 -6.70 16.13
CA TYR A 185 -4.20 -7.48 16.85
C TYR A 185 -4.97 -8.37 15.87
N ARG A 186 -4.96 -9.69 16.11
CA ARG A 186 -5.58 -10.70 15.24
C ARG A 186 -5.16 -10.63 13.76
N THR A 187 -3.97 -10.11 13.48
CA THR A 187 -3.42 -10.10 12.12
C THR A 187 -2.99 -11.51 11.73
N LYS A 188 -3.25 -11.91 10.48
CA LYS A 188 -2.74 -13.16 9.93
C LYS A 188 -1.37 -12.90 9.31
N LEU A 189 -0.37 -13.59 9.83
CA LEU A 189 1.04 -13.54 9.43
C LEU A 189 1.58 -14.97 9.20
N SER A 190 0.70 -15.93 8.92
CA SER A 190 1.15 -17.30 8.65
C SER A 190 2.10 -17.30 7.46
N TYR A 191 3.20 -18.06 7.56
CA TYR A 191 4.26 -18.11 6.52
C TYR A 191 4.97 -16.78 6.24
N ALA A 192 4.77 -15.73 7.04
CA ALA A 192 5.42 -14.45 6.80
C ALA A 192 6.92 -14.51 7.09
N ASP A 193 7.71 -13.81 6.27
CA ASP A 193 9.13 -13.62 6.50
C ASP A 193 9.35 -12.33 7.29
N LEU A 194 9.69 -12.45 8.57
CA LEU A 194 9.93 -11.36 9.52
C LEU A 194 11.41 -11.33 9.96
N GLN A 195 12.32 -11.89 9.18
CA GLN A 195 13.74 -11.91 9.52
C GLN A 195 14.29 -10.51 9.79
N ASN A 196 14.98 -10.34 10.91
CA ASN A 196 15.56 -9.06 11.36
C ASN A 196 14.54 -7.91 11.48
N ALA A 197 13.23 -8.18 11.48
CA ALA A 197 12.22 -7.15 11.63
C ALA A 197 12.26 -6.55 13.05
N ASN A 198 12.03 -5.25 13.16
CA ASN A 198 11.88 -4.59 14.45
C ASN A 198 10.41 -4.61 14.88
N LEU A 199 10.06 -5.48 15.82
CA LEU A 199 8.71 -5.60 16.41
C LEU A 199 8.66 -5.05 17.84
N SER A 200 9.63 -4.23 18.25
CA SER A 200 9.70 -3.73 19.62
C SER A 200 8.44 -2.93 20.00
N GLY A 201 7.85 -3.27 21.14
CA GLY A 201 6.59 -2.66 21.61
C GLY A 201 5.35 -2.98 20.76
N ALA A 202 5.43 -3.84 19.74
CA ALA A 202 4.28 -4.17 18.89
C ALA A 202 3.22 -4.97 19.65
N ASN A 203 1.95 -4.74 19.33
CA ASN A 203 0.84 -5.52 19.86
C ASN A 203 0.46 -6.64 18.88
N LEU A 204 0.89 -7.87 19.15
CA LEU A 204 0.60 -9.10 18.39
C LEU A 204 -0.46 -9.96 19.09
N THR A 205 -1.30 -9.37 19.95
CA THR A 205 -2.32 -10.12 20.69
C THR A 205 -3.23 -10.88 19.72
N GLU A 206 -3.38 -12.19 19.95
CA GLU A 206 -4.16 -13.11 19.11
C GLU A 206 -3.74 -13.16 17.62
N ALA A 207 -2.54 -12.68 17.26
CA ALA A 207 -2.02 -12.79 15.90
C ALA A 207 -1.72 -14.25 15.52
N ASN A 208 -1.87 -14.59 14.24
CA ASN A 208 -1.49 -15.90 13.73
C ASN A 208 -0.13 -15.82 13.02
N LEU A 209 0.92 -16.33 13.66
CA LEU A 209 2.30 -16.40 13.18
C LEU A 209 2.71 -17.84 12.83
N THR A 210 1.76 -18.72 12.55
CA THR A 210 2.04 -20.14 12.22
C THR A 210 3.05 -20.22 11.06
N GLU A 211 4.12 -20.98 11.25
CA GLU A 211 5.21 -21.14 10.26
C GLU A 211 5.89 -19.83 9.81
N ALA A 212 5.77 -18.74 10.58
CA ALA A 212 6.48 -17.49 10.29
C ALA A 212 7.98 -17.60 10.64
N ASN A 213 8.83 -16.89 9.90
CA ASN A 213 10.26 -16.80 10.20
C ASN A 213 10.59 -15.48 10.90
N LEU A 214 10.85 -15.52 12.21
CA LEU A 214 11.23 -14.37 13.04
C LEU A 214 12.74 -14.34 13.35
N THR A 215 13.58 -15.08 12.62
CA THR A 215 15.04 -15.16 12.92
C THR A 215 15.65 -13.75 13.02
N GLY A 216 16.30 -13.43 14.14
CA GLY A 216 16.89 -12.12 14.39
C GLY A 216 15.90 -10.97 14.66
N ALA A 217 14.59 -11.22 14.71
CA ALA A 217 13.60 -10.17 14.96
C ALA A 217 13.69 -9.62 16.39
N ASN A 218 13.53 -8.31 16.54
CA ASN A 218 13.49 -7.67 17.86
C ASN A 218 12.06 -7.68 18.42
N LEU A 219 11.77 -8.56 19.37
CA LEU A 219 10.48 -8.66 20.07
C LEU A 219 10.47 -7.94 21.44
N THR A 220 11.45 -7.06 21.73
CA THR A 220 11.54 -6.39 23.05
C THR A 220 10.26 -5.63 23.37
N GLY A 221 9.57 -6.02 24.45
CA GLY A 221 8.32 -5.39 24.88
C GLY A 221 7.10 -5.67 24.00
N ALA A 222 7.20 -6.57 23.01
CA ALA A 222 6.05 -6.97 22.20
C ALA A 222 5.03 -7.77 23.03
N ASN A 223 3.73 -7.53 22.80
CA ASN A 223 2.65 -8.29 23.44
C ASN A 223 2.20 -9.45 22.53
N LEU A 224 2.54 -10.68 22.90
CA LEU A 224 2.21 -11.92 22.17
C LEU A 224 1.05 -12.70 22.82
N THR A 225 0.25 -12.06 23.68
CA THR A 225 -0.82 -12.76 24.42
C THR A 225 -1.78 -13.43 23.45
N GLY A 226 -1.94 -14.76 23.56
CA GLY A 226 -2.81 -15.54 22.68
C GLY A 226 -2.35 -15.66 21.23
N ALA A 227 -1.14 -15.19 20.87
CA ALA A 227 -0.60 -15.38 19.53
C ALA A 227 -0.33 -16.87 19.26
N ASN A 228 -0.68 -17.31 18.05
CA ASN A 228 -0.36 -18.64 17.57
C ASN A 228 1.02 -18.61 16.90
N LEU A 229 2.00 -19.29 17.50
CA LEU A 229 3.39 -19.37 17.03
C LEU A 229 3.73 -20.80 16.58
N CYS A 230 2.73 -21.62 16.24
CA CYS A 230 2.95 -23.01 15.89
C CYS A 230 3.94 -23.12 14.72
N ASN A 231 5.03 -23.86 14.92
CA ASN A 231 6.11 -24.03 13.94
C ASN A 231 6.80 -22.73 13.49
N ALA A 232 6.61 -21.61 14.19
CA ALA A 232 7.35 -20.38 13.89
C ALA A 232 8.83 -20.54 14.27
N THR A 233 9.75 -20.05 13.42
CA THR A 233 11.16 -19.91 13.79
C THR A 233 11.32 -18.62 14.59
N MET A 234 11.75 -18.72 15.85
CA MET A 234 11.88 -17.63 16.80
C MET A 234 13.17 -16.81 16.58
N PRO A 235 13.34 -15.64 17.22
CA PRO A 235 14.52 -14.79 17.01
C PRO A 235 15.88 -15.46 17.22
N ASP A 236 15.95 -16.45 18.11
CA ASP A 236 17.16 -17.22 18.39
C ASP A 236 17.36 -18.44 17.45
N GLY A 237 16.48 -18.61 16.46
CA GLY A 237 16.49 -19.71 15.50
C GLY A 237 15.78 -20.98 15.98
N THR A 238 15.25 -21.00 17.21
CA THR A 238 14.48 -22.17 17.70
C THR A 238 13.10 -22.23 17.06
N VAL A 239 12.48 -23.42 17.02
CA VAL A 239 11.11 -23.59 16.51
C VAL A 239 10.12 -23.62 17.68
N SER A 240 9.12 -22.76 17.65
CA SER A 240 8.06 -22.70 18.66
C SER A 240 7.00 -23.77 18.43
N GLN A 241 6.40 -24.25 19.52
CA GLN A 241 5.23 -25.15 19.52
C GLN A 241 4.00 -24.49 20.19
N GLN A 242 4.10 -23.20 20.53
CA GLN A 242 3.01 -22.48 21.18
C GLN A 242 1.84 -22.29 20.21
N GLY A 243 0.65 -22.76 20.59
CA GLY A 243 -0.55 -22.64 19.77
C GLY A 243 -0.76 -23.78 18.77
N CYS A 244 0.11 -24.80 18.78
CA CYS A 244 -0.14 -26.06 18.08
C CYS A 244 -1.21 -26.86 18.87
N LEU A 245 -2.46 -26.88 18.38
CA LEU A 245 -3.59 -27.64 18.92
C LEU A 245 -4.22 -28.50 17.82
#